data_AF-A0A2D4IPA0-F1
#
_entry.id   AF-A0A2D4IPA0-F1
#
_cell.length_a   1.000
_cell.length_b   1.000
_cell.length_c   1.000
_cell.angle_alpha   90.00
_cell.angle_beta   90.00
_cell.angle_gamma   90.00
#
_symmetry.space_group_name_H-M   'P 1'
#
loop_
_entity.id
_entity.type
_entity.pdbx_description
1 polymer ?
#
loop_
_entity_poly.entity_id
_entity_poly.type
_entity_poly.pdbx_seq_one_letter_code
_entity_poly.pdbx_strand_id
1 'polypeptide(L)'
;GKQNKDLLDLAFSISYDVGEHLNFIASTRYEFCLWTDGLNVLLGREMVSERMQTDLDILLSMELKLRLLDLENIAIPDAPPDIPKPPSNLNFCYDFTHIEQ
;
A
#
# COMPACT_ATOMS: atom_id res chain seq x y z
N GLY A 1 -4.95 -31.38 -20.90
CA GLY A 1 -5.17 -31.45 -19.44
C GLY A 1 -4.60 -30.24 -18.72
N LYS A 2 -3.26 -30.09 -18.68
CA LYS A 2 -2.58 -29.04 -17.91
C LYS A 2 -2.65 -27.63 -18.55
N GLN A 3 -2.40 -27.52 -19.86
CA GLN A 3 -2.46 -26.23 -20.58
C GLN A 3 -3.82 -25.51 -20.52
N ASN A 4 -4.92 -26.26 -20.38
CA ASN A 4 -6.26 -25.68 -20.28
C ASN A 4 -6.52 -25.05 -18.90
N LYS A 5 -5.81 -25.51 -17.87
CA LYS A 5 -5.95 -25.00 -16.51
C LYS A 5 -5.23 -23.66 -16.35
N ASP A 6 -4.02 -23.56 -16.90
CA ASP A 6 -3.24 -22.31 -16.88
C ASP A 6 -3.94 -21.17 -17.66
N LEU A 7 -4.70 -21.53 -18.69
CA LEU A 7 -5.54 -20.60 -19.47
C LEU A 7 -6.74 -20.08 -18.67
N LEU A 8 -7.34 -20.92 -17.81
CA LEU A 8 -8.45 -20.51 -16.94
C LEU A 8 -7.99 -19.51 -15.87
N ASP A 9 -6.75 -19.60 -15.40
CA ASP A 9 -6.17 -18.67 -14.42
C ASP A 9 -5.96 -17.24 -14.99
N LEU A 10 -6.10 -17.07 -16.31
CA LEU A 10 -6.02 -15.77 -17.01
C LEU A 10 -7.38 -15.29 -17.53
N ALA A 11 -8.44 -16.08 -17.35
CA ALA A 11 -9.77 -15.77 -17.87
C ALA A 11 -10.57 -14.94 -16.86
N PHE A 12 -11.24 -13.89 -17.35
CA PHE A 12 -12.19 -13.11 -16.56
C PHE A 12 -13.33 -12.60 -17.45
N SER A 13 -14.45 -12.26 -16.84
CA SER A 13 -15.64 -11.77 -17.55
C SER A 13 -16.16 -10.50 -16.92
N ILE A 14 -16.61 -9.56 -17.76
CA ILE A 14 -17.29 -8.34 -17.32
C ILE A 14 -18.77 -8.52 -17.62
N SER A 15 -19.59 -8.53 -16.56
CA SER A 15 -21.05 -8.54 -16.67
C SER A 15 -21.55 -7.10 -16.54
N TYR A 16 -22.19 -6.57 -17.57
CA TYR A 16 -22.65 -5.17 -17.58
C TYR A 16 -24.18 -5.01 -17.70
N ASP A 17 -24.89 -6.08 -18.07
CA ASP A 17 -26.36 -6.15 -18.06
C ASP A 17 -26.82 -7.60 -17.79
N VAL A 18 -28.12 -7.81 -17.61
CA VAL A 18 -28.71 -9.11 -17.30
C VAL A 18 -28.49 -10.09 -18.46
N GLY A 19 -27.58 -11.04 -18.26
CA GLY A 19 -27.23 -12.08 -19.23
C GLY A 19 -26.19 -11.64 -20.27
N GLU A 20 -25.75 -10.39 -20.24
CA GLU A 20 -24.74 -9.85 -21.16
C GLU A 20 -23.36 -9.85 -20.49
N HIS A 21 -22.41 -10.53 -21.14
CA HIS A 21 -21.07 -10.74 -20.63
C HIS A 21 -20.03 -10.55 -21.73
N LEU A 22 -18.93 -9.88 -21.40
CA LEU A 22 -17.74 -9.85 -22.24
C LEU A 22 -16.66 -10.73 -21.61
N ASN A 23 -16.25 -11.77 -22.33
CA ASN A 23 -15.29 -12.75 -21.86
C ASN A 23 -13.89 -12.40 -22.39
N PHE A 24 -12.92 -12.40 -21.49
CA PHE A 24 -11.53 -12.06 -21.78
C PHE A 24 -10.59 -13.17 -21.34
N ILE A 25 -9.46 -13.26 -22.04
CA ILE A 25 -8.29 -14.02 -21.61
C ILE A 25 -7.14 -13.03 -21.65
N ALA A 26 -6.57 -12.73 -20.48
CA ALA A 26 -5.39 -11.87 -20.41
C ALA A 26 -4.20 -12.53 -21.11
N SER A 27 -3.36 -11.74 -21.76
CA SER A 27 -2.16 -12.24 -22.45
C SER A 27 -1.08 -12.71 -21.47
N THR A 28 -1.09 -12.19 -20.24
CA THR A 28 -0.15 -12.54 -19.17
C THR A 28 -0.81 -12.43 -17.80
N ARG A 29 -0.20 -13.04 -16.78
CA ARG A 29 -0.62 -12.86 -15.38
C ARG A 29 -0.54 -11.39 -14.94
N TYR A 30 0.41 -10.63 -15.47
CA TYR A 30 0.54 -9.19 -15.18
C TYR A 30 -0.68 -8.42 -15.68
N GLU A 31 -1.05 -8.62 -16.94
CA GLU A 31 -2.23 -8.00 -17.54
C GLU A 31 -3.50 -8.42 -16.81
N PHE A 32 -3.63 -9.68 -16.42
CA PHE A 32 -4.76 -10.16 -15.62
C PHE A 32 -4.90 -9.37 -14.32
N CYS A 33 -3.81 -9.20 -13.56
CA CYS A 33 -3.80 -8.43 -12.32
C CYS A 33 -4.18 -6.96 -12.59
N LEU A 34 -3.61 -6.32 -13.62
CA LEU A 34 -3.95 -4.94 -13.98
C LEU A 34 -5.44 -4.75 -14.29
N TRP A 35 -6.00 -5.63 -15.12
CA TRP A 35 -7.41 -5.55 -15.49
C TRP A 35 -8.32 -5.76 -14.28
N THR A 36 -8.09 -6.83 -13.52
CA THR A 36 -8.95 -7.18 -12.38
C THR A 36 -8.89 -6.13 -11.26
N ASP A 37 -7.70 -5.63 -10.92
CA ASP A 37 -7.55 -4.56 -9.93
C ASP A 37 -8.11 -3.23 -10.43
N GLY A 38 -7.83 -2.84 -11.68
CA GLY A 38 -8.36 -1.62 -12.26
C GLY A 38 -9.89 -1.61 -12.30
N LEU A 39 -10.51 -2.72 -12.71
CA LEU A 39 -11.97 -2.88 -12.70
C LEU A 39 -12.54 -2.85 -11.27
N ASN A 40 -11.87 -3.48 -10.29
CA ASN A 40 -12.30 -3.39 -8.90
C ASN A 40 -12.30 -1.94 -8.40
N VAL A 41 -11.25 -1.16 -8.69
CA VAL A 41 -11.19 0.26 -8.31
C VAL A 41 -12.31 1.07 -8.96
N LEU A 42 -12.58 0.87 -10.25
CA LEU A 42 -13.68 1.54 -10.94
C LEU A 42 -15.06 1.22 -10.33
N LEU A 43 -15.19 0.03 -9.73
CA LEU A 43 -16.40 -0.40 -9.01
C LEU A 43 -16.39 -0.02 -7.52
N GLY A 44 -15.39 0.73 -7.05
CA GLY A 44 -15.25 1.12 -5.63
C GLY A 44 -14.87 -0.05 -4.70
N ARG A 45 -14.25 -1.10 -5.24
CA ARG A 45 -13.78 -2.28 -4.52
C ARG A 45 -12.27 -2.20 -4.33
N GLU A 46 -11.75 -2.99 -3.39
CA GLU A 46 -10.32 -3.11 -3.17
C GLU A 46 -9.63 -3.85 -4.32
N MET A 47 -8.38 -3.45 -4.58
CA MET A 47 -7.46 -4.23 -5.41
C MET A 47 -7.00 -5.45 -4.61
N VAL A 48 -7.05 -6.63 -5.22
CA VAL A 48 -6.85 -7.91 -4.51
C VAL A 48 -5.73 -8.76 -5.11
N SER A 49 -5.13 -8.33 -6.22
CA SER A 49 -4.09 -9.13 -6.87
C SER A 49 -2.80 -9.23 -6.05
N GLU A 50 -2.06 -10.31 -6.27
CA GLU A 50 -0.70 -10.49 -5.74
C GLU A 50 0.24 -9.35 -6.16
N ARG A 51 -0.03 -8.75 -7.33
CA ARG A 51 0.79 -7.64 -7.84
C ARG A 51 0.59 -6.39 -7.01
N MET A 52 -0.66 -6.07 -6.65
CA MET A 52 -0.95 -4.95 -5.76
C MET A 52 -0.25 -5.12 -4.41
N GLN A 53 -0.30 -6.32 -3.81
CA GLN A 53 0.38 -6.60 -2.55
C GLN A 53 1.90 -6.41 -2.65
N THR A 54 2.51 -6.93 -3.71
CA THR A 54 3.95 -6.78 -3.95
C THR A 54 4.36 -5.32 -4.14
N ASP A 55 3.61 -4.58 -4.96
CA ASP A 55 3.91 -3.16 -5.22
C ASP A 55 3.74 -2.33 -3.93
N LEU A 56 2.70 -2.62 -3.14
CA LEU A 56 2.49 -1.97 -1.84
C LEU A 56 3.64 -2.25 -0.87
N ASP A 57 4.09 -3.50 -0.76
CA ASP A 57 5.20 -3.87 0.12
C ASP A 57 6.50 -3.15 -0.25
N ILE A 58 6.82 -3.08 -1.55
CA ILE A 58 8.02 -2.37 -2.05
C ILE A 58 7.94 -0.88 -1.71
N LEU A 59 6.83 -0.23 -2.05
CA LEU A 59 6.66 1.21 -1.85
C LEU A 59 6.67 1.56 -0.36
N LEU A 60 5.93 0.80 0.45
CA LEU A 60 5.86 1.02 1.90
C LEU A 60 7.22 0.77 2.56
N SER A 61 7.92 -0.30 2.16
CA SER A 61 9.26 -0.60 2.68
C SER A 61 10.25 0.52 2.38
N MET A 62 10.19 1.12 1.19
CA MET A 62 11.04 2.26 0.84
C MET A 62 10.71 3.50 1.67
N GLU A 63 9.42 3.84 1.81
CA GLU A 63 8.98 4.97 2.64
C GLU A 63 9.42 4.79 4.10
N LEU A 64 9.19 3.61 4.69
CA LEU A 64 9.60 3.31 6.06
C LEU A 64 11.12 3.42 6.23
N LYS A 65 11.92 2.90 5.29
CA LYS A 65 13.38 3.06 5.33
C LYS A 65 13.80 4.52 5.33
N LEU A 66 13.16 5.38 4.52
CA LEU A 66 13.45 6.82 4.49
C LEU A 66 13.12 7.48 5.83
N ARG A 67 12.01 7.11 6.48
CA ARG A 67 11.63 7.62 7.80
C ARG A 67 12.57 7.18 8.93
N LEU A 68 13.22 6.03 8.76
CA LEU A 68 14.11 5.44 9.76
C LEU A 68 15.57 5.86 9.59
N LEU A 69 15.90 6.72 8.61
CA LEU A 69 17.28 7.19 8.40
C LEU A 69 17.85 7.89 9.64
N ASP A 70 17.06 8.73 10.31
CA ASP A 70 17.49 9.43 11.53
C ASP A 70 17.64 8.50 12.74
N LEU A 71 17.14 7.26 12.64
CA LEU A 71 17.21 6.24 13.68
C LEU A 71 18.27 5.16 13.38
N GLU A 72 19.16 5.40 12.43
CA GLU A 72 20.24 4.46 12.10
C GLU A 72 21.12 4.21 13.33
N ASN A 73 21.33 2.93 13.68
CA ASN A 73 22.05 2.48 14.87
C ASN A 73 21.40 2.84 16.23
N ILE A 74 20.17 3.35 16.24
CA ILE A 74 19.37 3.55 17.47
C ILE A 74 18.52 2.30 17.72
N ALA A 75 18.56 1.77 18.94
CA ALA A 75 17.70 0.66 19.33
C ALA A 75 16.22 1.12 19.35
N ILE A 76 15.39 0.49 18.53
CA ILE A 76 13.94 0.73 18.51
C ILE A 76 13.32 -0.04 19.68
N PRO A 77 12.59 0.62 20.60
CA PRO A 77 11.96 -0.07 21.72
C PRO A 77 10.75 -0.90 21.24
N ASP A 78 10.56 -2.09 21.82
CA ASP A 78 9.43 -2.98 21.49
C ASP A 78 8.06 -2.42 21.92
N ALA A 79 8.05 -1.54 22.92
CA ALA A 79 6.87 -0.86 23.42
C ALA A 79 7.08 0.67 23.39
N PRO A 80 6.01 1.47 23.17
CA PRO A 80 6.09 2.91 23.27
C PRO A 80 6.61 3.35 24.65
N PRO A 81 7.59 4.28 24.73
CA PRO A 81 8.02 4.84 26.01
C PRO A 81 6.88 5.56 26.74
N ASP A 82 6.91 5.55 28.07
CA ASP A 82 5.93 6.28 28.88
C ASP A 82 5.98 7.79 28.59
N ILE A 83 4.82 8.39 28.36
CA ILE A 83 4.71 9.84 28.17
C ILE A 83 4.87 10.51 29.55
N PRO A 84 5.87 11.38 29.74
CA PRO A 84 6.05 12.06 31.01
C PRO A 84 4.88 13.00 31.32
N LYS A 85 4.62 13.26 32.60
CA LYS A 85 3.64 14.28 33.01
C LYS A 85 4.05 15.64 32.41
N PRO A 86 3.08 16.47 31.99
CA PRO A 86 3.38 17.81 31.52
C PRO A 86 4.20 18.60 32.55
N PRO A 87 5.11 19.48 32.11
CA PRO A 87 5.84 20.37 33.01
C PRO A 87 4.89 21.22 33.86
N SER A 88 5.33 21.60 35.07
CA SER A 88 4.53 22.41 35.99
C SER A 88 4.34 23.87 35.55
N ASN A 89 5.12 24.32 34.56
CA ASN A 89 5.10 25.67 34.01
C ASN A 89 5.59 25.65 32.55
N LEU A 90 5.41 26.77 31.83
CA LEU A 90 5.85 26.95 30.45
C LEU A 90 7.01 27.95 30.33
N ASN A 91 7.87 28.05 31.35
CA ASN A 91 9.05 28.90 31.31
C ASN A 91 10.17 28.18 30.53
N PHE A 92 10.13 28.30 29.20
CA PHE A 92 11.11 27.66 28.32
C PHE A 92 12.52 28.22 28.52
N CYS A 93 13.53 27.37 28.42
CA CYS A 93 14.94 27.77 28.52
C CYS A 93 15.46 28.52 27.28
N TYR A 94 14.70 28.51 26.18
CA TYR A 94 15.06 29.11 24.90
C TYR A 94 13.95 30.04 24.42
N ASP A 95 14.34 31.18 23.86
CA ASP A 95 13.44 32.09 23.15
C ASP A 95 13.56 31.84 21.65
N PHE A 96 12.45 31.47 21.01
CA PHE A 96 12.38 31.20 19.57
C PHE A 96 11.96 32.44 18.76
N THR A 97 11.83 33.62 19.38
CA THR A 97 11.44 34.87 18.70
C THR A 97 12.51 35.46 17.77
N HIS A 98 13.70 34.86 17.66
CA HIS A 98 14.86 35.41 16.94
C HIS A 98 15.44 34.52 15.80
N ILE A 99 14.64 33.69 15.11
CA ILE A 99 15.10 32.90 13.95
C ILE A 99 14.61 33.49 12.62
N GLU A 100 14.68 34.81 12.46
CA GLU A 100 14.60 35.48 11.14
C GLU A 100 15.64 36.61 11.08
N GLN A 101 16.83 36.30 10.55
CA GLN A 101 17.69 37.20 9.77
C GLN A 101 18.77 36.43 9.01
#